data_AF-A0A961VVB6-F1
#
_entry.id   AF-A0A961VVB6-F1
#
_cell.length_a   1.000
_cell.length_b   1.000
_cell.length_c   1.000
_cell.angle_alpha   90.00
_cell.angle_beta   90.00
_cell.angle_gamma   90.00
#
_symmetry.space_group_name_H-M   'P 1'
#
loop_
_entity.id
_entity.type
_entity.pdbx_description
1 polymer ?
#
loop_
_entity_poly.entity_id
_entity_poly.type
_entity_poly.pdbx_seq_one_letter_code
_entity_poly.pdbx_strand_id
1 'polypeptide(L)'
;MIRSAGRPHPVLVQIGRGAETKTVAAVIHAPEGVAVIGPTGAVRVMVATRPVDFRKGAEGLAALVREEMRSDPFSGTIYVFRARRAQ
;
A
#
# COMPACT_ATOMS: atom_id res chain seq x y z
N MET A 1 -8.85 17.74 11.67
CA MET A 1 -10.09 17.49 10.92
C MET A 1 -9.81 16.56 9.74
N ILE A 2 -10.12 15.27 9.89
CA ILE A 2 -9.89 14.23 8.88
C ILE A 2 -11.14 14.20 8.00
N ARG A 3 -11.02 14.55 6.72
CA ARG A 3 -12.15 14.44 5.77
C ARG A 3 -12.18 13.01 5.22
N SER A 4 -13.37 12.40 5.21
CA SER A 4 -13.59 10.99 4.83
C SER A 4 -13.02 10.66 3.44
N ALA A 5 -12.35 9.49 3.35
CA ALA A 5 -11.76 8.99 2.11
C ALA A 5 -12.85 8.37 1.22
N GLY A 6 -12.76 8.54 -0.10
CA GLY A 6 -13.65 7.83 -1.03
C GLY A 6 -13.46 6.32 -0.88
N ARG A 7 -14.49 5.52 -1.21
CA ARG A 7 -14.43 4.06 -1.03
C ARG A 7 -13.15 3.49 -1.66
N PRO A 8 -12.29 2.78 -0.89
CA PRO A 8 -11.09 2.17 -1.44
C PRO A 8 -11.47 1.02 -2.37
N HIS A 9 -10.67 0.79 -3.40
CA HIS A 9 -10.88 -0.31 -4.34
C HIS A 9 -9.86 -1.42 -4.09
N PRO A 10 -10.30 -2.67 -3.83
CA PRO A 10 -9.39 -3.80 -3.69
C PRO A 10 -8.88 -4.26 -5.05
N VAL A 11 -7.59 -4.52 -5.14
CA VAL A 11 -6.95 -5.13 -6.31
C VAL A 11 -6.15 -6.35 -5.84
N LEU A 12 -6.40 -7.51 -6.45
CA LEU A 12 -5.56 -8.70 -6.24
C LEU A 12 -4.31 -8.58 -7.10
N VAL A 13 -3.14 -8.73 -6.47
CA VAL A 13 -1.85 -8.70 -7.16
C VAL A 13 -1.13 -10.01 -6.85
N GLN A 14 -0.84 -10.81 -7.89
CA GLN A 14 -0.10 -12.05 -7.75
C GLN A 14 1.39 -11.79 -7.97
N ILE A 15 2.23 -12.10 -6.98
CA ILE A 15 3.69 -12.00 -7.11
C ILE A 15 4.21 -13.36 -7.58
N GLY A 16 4.76 -13.40 -8.80
CA GLY A 16 5.36 -14.59 -9.38
C GLY A 16 6.70 -14.97 -8.73
N ARG A 17 7.14 -16.22 -8.92
CA ARG A 17 8.45 -16.71 -8.46
C ARG A 17 9.55 -16.01 -9.28
N GLY A 18 10.36 -15.16 -8.63
CA GLY A 18 11.44 -14.39 -9.28
C GLY A 18 11.22 -12.87 -9.44
N ALA A 19 10.28 -12.24 -8.71
CA ALA A 19 10.11 -10.78 -8.71
C ALA A 19 11.10 -10.05 -7.76
N GLU A 20 11.73 -8.94 -8.18
CA GLU A 20 12.66 -8.11 -7.38
C GLU A 20 12.57 -6.57 -7.58
N THR A 21 12.93 -5.80 -6.53
CA THR A 21 12.34 -4.70 -5.69
C THR A 21 11.81 -3.30 -6.10
N LYS A 22 11.69 -2.81 -7.34
CA LYS A 22 11.11 -1.45 -7.58
C LYS A 22 9.59 -1.25 -7.31
N THR A 23 8.90 -1.91 -6.36
CA THR A 23 7.42 -2.13 -6.41
C THR A 23 6.52 -0.90 -6.24
N VAL A 24 5.58 -0.60 -7.14
CA VAL A 24 4.95 -1.62 -7.97
C VAL A 24 5.82 -2.26 -9.05
N ALA A 25 6.91 -1.59 -9.47
CA ALA A 25 8.01 -2.09 -10.30
C ALA A 25 9.09 -3.09 -9.73
N ALA A 26 8.98 -3.72 -8.56
CA ALA A 26 9.75 -4.91 -8.17
C ALA A 26 9.30 -6.11 -8.96
N VAL A 27 8.05 -6.03 -9.34
CA VAL A 27 7.48 -6.94 -10.28
C VAL A 27 8.15 -6.79 -11.67
N ILE A 28 9.03 -5.79 -11.93
CA ILE A 28 9.43 -5.42 -13.30
C ILE A 28 10.95 -5.50 -13.62
N HIS A 29 11.90 -5.29 -12.71
CA HIS A 29 13.31 -5.70 -12.95
C HIS A 29 14.18 -5.46 -11.73
N ALA A 30 14.98 -6.45 -11.36
CA ALA A 30 16.21 -6.21 -10.62
C ALA A 30 17.41 -6.82 -11.32
N PRO A 31 18.60 -6.24 -11.11
CA PRO A 31 19.83 -6.79 -11.65
C PRO A 31 20.10 -8.14 -11.00
N GLU A 32 20.35 -9.14 -11.85
CA GLU A 32 20.72 -10.50 -11.49
C GLU A 32 21.70 -10.54 -10.29
N GLY A 33 21.31 -11.25 -9.22
CA GLY A 33 22.21 -11.61 -8.12
C GLY A 33 21.95 -10.95 -6.75
N VAL A 34 20.83 -10.26 -6.53
CA VAL A 34 20.53 -9.61 -5.24
C VAL A 34 19.32 -10.26 -4.56
N ALA A 35 19.52 -10.96 -3.45
CA ALA A 35 18.38 -11.49 -2.68
C ALA A 35 17.60 -10.36 -1.99
N VAL A 36 16.28 -10.33 -2.19
CA VAL A 36 15.36 -9.34 -1.62
C VAL A 36 14.43 -10.00 -0.60
N ILE A 37 14.27 -9.36 0.57
CA ILE A 37 13.26 -9.77 1.58
C ILE A 37 11.94 -9.04 1.28
N GLY A 38 10.91 -9.79 0.89
CA GLY A 38 9.59 -9.23 0.58
C GLY A 38 8.46 -10.27 0.67
N PRO A 39 7.18 -9.83 0.63
CA PRO A 39 6.04 -10.74 0.70
C PRO A 39 5.98 -11.67 -0.51
N THR A 40 5.82 -12.97 -0.27
CA THR A 40 5.76 -14.02 -1.30
C THR A 40 4.31 -14.43 -1.59
N GLY A 41 3.96 -14.67 -2.86
CA GLY A 41 2.65 -15.19 -3.26
C GLY A 41 1.63 -14.11 -3.66
N ALA A 42 0.33 -14.40 -3.53
CA ALA A 42 -0.72 -13.42 -3.82
C ALA A 42 -0.84 -12.42 -2.66
N VAL A 43 -0.73 -11.13 -2.97
CA VAL A 43 -0.91 -10.04 -2.01
C VAL A 43 -2.15 -9.23 -2.36
N ARG A 44 -2.88 -8.83 -1.32
CA ARG A 44 -3.99 -7.89 -1.46
C ARG A 44 -3.44 -6.47 -1.40
N VAL A 45 -3.81 -5.65 -2.39
CA VAL A 45 -3.46 -4.23 -2.41
C VAL A 45 -4.74 -3.40 -2.33
N MET A 46 -4.74 -2.42 -1.44
CA MET A 46 -5.82 -1.45 -1.29
C MET A 46 -5.30 -0.04 -1.55
N VAL A 47 -5.92 0.65 -2.51
CA VAL A 47 -5.50 2.01 -2.91
C VAL A 47 -6.51 3.02 -2.42
N ALA A 48 -6.04 4.04 -1.68
CA ALA A 48 -6.85 5.19 -1.33
C ALA A 48 -7.13 6.04 -2.57
N THR A 49 -8.41 6.26 -2.88
CA THR A 49 -8.84 7.02 -4.07
C THR A 49 -8.75 8.53 -3.91
N ARG A 50 -8.56 9.02 -2.67
CA ARG A 50 -8.40 10.46 -2.36
C ARG A 50 -7.04 10.73 -1.72
N PRO A 51 -6.44 11.92 -1.93
CA PRO A 51 -5.18 12.29 -1.30
C PRO A 51 -5.31 12.35 0.24
N VAL A 52 -4.38 11.71 0.93
CA VAL A 52 -4.33 11.63 2.40
C VAL A 52 -3.36 12.65 2.96
N ASP A 53 -3.66 13.20 4.14
CA ASP A 53 -2.71 14.02 4.89
C ASP A 53 -1.66 13.12 5.56
N PHE A 54 -0.44 13.12 5.01
CA PHE A 54 0.65 12.28 5.48
C PHE A 54 1.28 12.77 6.79
N ARG A 55 0.96 14.00 7.24
CA ARG A 55 1.44 14.54 8.52
C ARG A 55 0.89 13.78 9.74
N LYS A 56 -0.08 12.89 9.53
CA LYS A 56 -0.61 11.97 10.53
C LYS A 56 0.36 10.91 11.03
N GLY A 57 1.48 10.68 10.34
CA GLY A 57 2.43 9.63 10.67
C GLY A 57 1.87 8.21 10.52
N ALA A 58 2.68 7.20 10.86
CA ALA A 58 2.31 5.79 10.67
C ALA A 58 1.06 5.38 11.46
N GLU A 59 0.98 5.77 12.72
CA GLU A 59 -0.15 5.45 13.61
C GLU A 59 -1.44 6.08 13.11
N GLY A 60 -1.40 7.35 12.68
CA GLY A 60 -2.58 8.02 12.14
C GLY A 60 -3.00 7.52 10.75
N LEU A 61 -2.09 6.92 9.97
CA LEU A 61 -2.42 6.17 8.76
C LEU A 61 -3.06 4.82 9.10
N ALA A 62 -2.55 4.10 10.10
CA ALA A 62 -3.14 2.85 10.59
C ALA A 62 -4.56 3.08 11.15
N ALA A 63 -4.77 4.18 11.87
CA ALA A 63 -6.10 4.60 12.31
C ALA A 63 -7.04 4.86 11.11
N LEU A 64 -6.55 5.54 10.06
CA LEU A 64 -7.34 5.77 8.85
C LEU A 64 -7.75 4.45 8.17
N VAL A 65 -6.86 3.45 8.11
CA VAL A 65 -7.20 2.12 7.58
C VAL A 65 -8.34 1.48 8.38
N ARG A 66 -8.26 1.53 9.72
CA ARG A 66 -9.29 0.99 10.60
C ARG A 66 -10.63 1.72 10.43
N GLU A 67 -10.60 3.04 10.45
CA GLU A 67 -11.81 3.89 10.51
C GLU A 67 -12.50 4.04 9.15
N GLU A 68 -11.73 4.39 8.11
CA GLU A 68 -12.28 4.76 6.81
C GLU A 68 -12.35 3.56 5.86
N MET A 69 -11.32 2.71 5.88
CA MET A 69 -11.27 1.54 5.01
C MET A 69 -11.90 0.30 5.65
N ARG A 70 -12.26 0.37 6.93
CA ARG A 70 -12.86 -0.73 7.71
C ARG A 70 -12.08 -2.03 7.58
N SER A 71 -10.75 -1.92 7.65
CA SER A 71 -9.85 -3.05 7.49
C SER A 71 -8.77 -3.06 8.56
N ASP A 72 -8.10 -4.21 8.73
CA ASP A 72 -7.00 -4.33 9.68
C ASP A 72 -5.67 -3.92 9.02
N PRO A 73 -4.98 -2.88 9.53
CA PRO A 73 -3.70 -2.43 8.99
C PRO A 73 -2.57 -3.46 9.15
N PHE A 74 -2.74 -4.48 9.99
CA PHE A 74 -1.71 -5.51 10.25
C PHE A 74 -1.98 -6.85 9.56
N SER A 75 -3.02 -6.92 8.71
CA SER A 75 -3.44 -8.15 8.01
C SER A 75 -2.49 -8.65 6.90
N GLY A 76 -1.35 -7.99 6.68
CA GLY A 76 -0.48 -8.25 5.53
C GLY A 76 -0.98 -7.66 4.20
N THR A 77 -2.11 -6.94 4.22
CA THR A 77 -2.58 -6.14 3.08
C THR A 77 -1.67 -4.93 2.88
N ILE A 78 -1.29 -4.64 1.63
CA ILE A 78 -0.52 -3.44 1.28
C ILE A 78 -1.50 -2.28 1.06
N TYR A 79 -1.36 -1.20 1.84
CA TYR A 79 -2.16 0.01 1.69
C TYR A 79 -1.35 1.11 0.99
N VAL A 80 -1.86 1.58 -0.14
CA VAL A 80 -1.22 2.63 -0.95
C VAL A 80 -1.99 3.93 -0.80
N PHE A 81 -1.26 4.98 -0.43
CA PHE A 81 -1.81 6.32 -0.29
C PHE A 81 -1.07 7.29 -1.18
N ARG A 82 -1.80 8.26 -1.73
CA ARG A 82 -1.20 9.45 -2.33
C ARG A 82 -1.19 10.57 -1.30
N ALA A 83 -0.04 11.20 -1.07
CA ALA A 83 0.03 12.39 -0.24
C ALA A 83 -0.75 13.57 -0.84
N ARG A 84 -1.46 14.30 0.01
CA ARG A 84 -2.02 15.62 -0.34
C ARG A 84 -0.84 16.56 -0.61
N ARG A 85 -0.87 17.26 -1.75
CA ARG A 85 0.11 18.31 -2.04
C ARG A 85 -0.13 19.51 -1.13
N ALA A 86 0.93 20.14 -0.66
CA ALA A 86 0.85 21.50 -0.13
C ALA A 86 0.33 22.41 -1.25
N GLN A 87 -0.56 23.32 -0.91
CA GLN A 87 -1.06 24.37 -1.79
C GLN A 87 -0.30 25.64 -1.46
#